data_AF-A0A2D9I6H9-F1
#
_entry.id   AF-A0A2D9I6H9-F1
#
_cell.length_a   1.000
_cell.length_b   1.000
_cell.length_c   1.000
_cell.angle_alpha   90.00
_cell.angle_beta   90.00
_cell.angle_gamma   90.00
#
_symmetry.space_group_name_H-M   'P 1'
#
loop_
_entity.id
_entity.type
_entity.pdbx_description
1 polymer ?
#
loop_
_entity_poly.entity_id
_entity_poly.type
_entity_poly.pdbx_seq_one_letter_code
_entity_poly.pdbx_strand_id
1 'polypeptide(L)' 'MFFVGIGGVADSTLAFLGYTLVTENEEFKKYHDYQGEIHVVLKSKPMLKVDDMNDAMQLQQHASGSNVVRIPD' A
#
# COMPACT_ATOMS: atom_id res chain seq x y z
N MET A 1 -11.73 -2.29 6.27
CA MET A 1 -10.52 -2.64 5.49
C MET A 1 -10.72 -2.26 4.04
N PHE A 2 -9.73 -1.59 3.45
CA PHE A 2 -9.71 -1.14 2.06
C PHE A 2 -8.43 -1.65 1.39
N PHE A 3 -8.49 -1.89 0.08
CA PHE A 3 -7.29 -2.13 -0.72
C PHE A 3 -7.09 -0.95 -1.67
N VAL A 4 -5.91 -0.35 -1.61
CA VAL A 4 -5.56 0.80 -2.45
C VAL A 4 -4.49 0.39 -3.44
N GLY A 5 -4.73 0.67 -4.72
CA GLY A 5 -3.68 0.57 -5.72
C GLY A 5 -2.55 1.56 -5.40
N ILE A 6 -1.31 1.10 -5.28
CA ILE A 6 -0.13 1.94 -5.05
C ILE A 6 0.77 2.02 -6.30
N GLY A 7 0.18 1.79 -7.47
CA GLY A 7 0.88 1.91 -8.76
C GLY A 7 1.49 3.31 -8.92
N GLY A 8 2.81 3.34 -9.18
CA GLY A 8 3.55 4.59 -9.34
C GLY A 8 3.87 5.32 -8.03
N VAL A 9 3.48 4.80 -6.86
CA VAL A 9 3.92 5.35 -5.57
C VAL A 9 5.37 4.94 -5.33
N ALA A 10 6.23 5.93 -5.08
CA ALA A 10 7.62 5.67 -4.71
C ALA A 10 7.72 5.07 -3.30
N ASP A 11 8.70 4.20 -3.08
CA ASP A 11 8.95 3.61 -1.75
C ASP A 11 9.26 4.69 -0.69
N SER A 12 9.83 5.84 -1.07
CA SER A 12 10.02 6.99 -0.19
C SER A 12 8.71 7.61 0.29
N THR A 13 7.67 7.65 -0.55
CA THR A 13 6.33 8.11 -0.16
C THR A 13 5.68 7.11 0.78
N LEU A 14 5.83 5.81 0.53
CA LEU A 14 5.37 4.77 1.44
C LEU A 14 6.06 4.89 2.82
N ALA A 15 7.37 5.11 2.84
CA ALA A 15 8.11 5.34 4.08
C ALA A 15 7.63 6.57 4.84
N PHE A 16 7.33 7.68 4.14
CA PHE A 16 6.75 8.88 4.75
C PHE A 16 5.37 8.61 5.38
N LEU A 17 4.58 7.73 4.76
CA LEU A 17 3.28 7.27 5.26
C LEU A 17 3.37 6.18 6.34
N GLY A 18 4.58 5.83 6.79
CA GLY A 18 4.80 4.84 7.84
C GLY A 18 4.97 3.40 7.37
N TYR A 19 5.08 3.16 6.06
CA TYR A 19 5.33 1.84 5.47
C TYR A 19 6.81 1.66 5.13
N THR A 20 7.51 0.79 5.86
CA THR A 20 8.93 0.52 5.61
C THR A 20 9.10 -0.75 4.80
N LEU A 21 9.91 -0.71 3.75
CA LEU A 21 10.24 -1.90 2.96
C LEU A 21 11.06 -2.88 3.81
N VAL A 22 10.55 -4.10 3.97
CA VAL A 22 11.21 -5.19 4.71
C VAL A 22 12.00 -6.07 3.76
N THR A 23 11.38 -6.46 2.64
CA THR A 23 12.01 -7.29 1.62
C THR A 23 11.34 -7.10 0.27
N GLU A 24 12.08 -7.36 -0.78
CA GLU A 24 11.65 -7.28 -2.16
C GLU A 24 12.15 -8.51 -2.93
N ASN A 25 11.32 -9.07 -3.81
CA ASN A 25 11.74 -10.04 -4.82
C ASN A 25 11.13 -9.71 -6.19
N GLU A 26 11.24 -10.60 -7.17
CA GLU A 26 10.73 -10.35 -8.53
C GLU A 26 9.20 -10.27 -8.61
N GLU A 27 8.48 -10.88 -7.67
CA GLU A 27 7.02 -10.99 -7.70
C GLU A 27 6.30 -10.00 -6.78
N PHE A 28 6.89 -9.68 -5.62
CA PHE A 28 6.28 -8.89 -4.57
C PHE A 28 7.28 -8.02 -3.80
N LYS A 29 6.71 -7.06 -3.07
CA LYS A 29 7.38 -6.29 -2.02
C LYS A 29 6.64 -6.52 -0.71
N LYS A 30 7.36 -6.60 0.40
CA LYS A 30 6.78 -6.65 1.75
C LYS A 30 7.12 -5.37 2.48
N TYR A 31 6.11 -4.76 3.07
CA TYR A 31 6.25 -3.58 3.91
C TYR A 31 5.79 -3.92 5.32
N HIS A 32 6.41 -3.33 6.34
CA HIS A 32 5.80 -3.23 7.65
C HIS A 32 5.13 -1.86 7.79
N ASP A 33 4.05 -1.78 8.55
CA ASP A 33 3.50 -0.49 8.99
C ASP A 33 4.04 -0.09 10.39
N TYR A 34 3.56 1.02 10.93
CA TYR A 34 3.94 1.51 12.26
C TYR A 34 3.46 0.61 13.42
N GLN A 35 2.49 -0.28 13.18
CA GLN A 35 2.00 -1.25 14.16
C GLN A 35 2.79 -2.58 14.09
N GLY A 36 3.65 -2.73 13.08
CA GLY A 36 4.41 -3.95 12.82
C GLY A 36 3.65 -5.00 12.01
N GLU A 37 2.48 -4.64 11.43
CA GLU A 37 1.77 -5.54 10.51
C GLU A 37 2.53 -5.62 9.18
N ILE A 38 2.65 -6.84 8.63
CA ILE A 38 3.31 -7.08 7.36
C ILE A 38 2.31 -7.05 6.21
N HIS A 39 2.54 -6.14 5.29
CA HIS A 39 1.75 -5.94 4.07
C HIS A 39 2.51 -6.48 2.86
N VAL A 40 1.91 -7.44 2.14
CA VAL A 40 2.48 -8.00 0.91
C VAL A 40 1.82 -7.35 -0.31
N VAL A 41 2.65 -6.72 -1.14
CA VAL A 41 2.23 -5.99 -2.34
C VAL A 41 2.79 -6.72 -3.57
N LEU A 42 1.91 -7.21 -4.44
CA LEU A 42 2.31 -7.84 -5.70
C LEU A 42 2.78 -6.78 -6.70
N LYS A 43 3.93 -6.98 -7.36
CA LYS A 43 4.44 -6.03 -8.36
C LYS A 43 3.56 -5.95 -9.61
N SER A 44 2.90 -7.06 -9.97
CA SER A 44 1.97 -7.12 -11.11
C SER A 44 0.68 -6.34 -10.88
N LYS A 45 0.24 -6.25 -9.62
CA LYS A 45 -0.96 -5.51 -9.21
C LYS A 45 -0.70 -4.92 -7.82
N PRO A 46 0.00 -3.77 -7.75
CA PRO A 46 0.45 -3.22 -6.48
C PRO A 46 -0.74 -2.70 -5.69
N MET A 47 -1.22 -3.49 -4.73
CA MET A 47 -2.31 -3.15 -3.82
C MET A 47 -1.84 -3.25 -2.37
N LEU A 48 -2.16 -2.23 -1.57
CA LEU A 48 -1.87 -2.17 -0.15
C LEU A 48 -3.18 -2.27 0.64
N LYS A 49 -3.19 -3.11 1.67
CA LYS A 49 -4.30 -3.18 2.62
C LYS A 49 -4.16 -2.02 3.61
N VAL A 50 -5.26 -1.31 3.84
CA VAL A 50 -5.35 -0.26 4.86
C VAL A 50 -6.63 -0.42 5.67
N ASP A 51 -6.57 -0.08 6.95
CA ASP A 51 -7.70 -0.27 7.85
C ASP A 51 -8.66 0.93 7.83
N ASP A 52 -8.15 2.15 7.69
CA ASP A 52 -8.93 3.38 7.70
C ASP A 52 -9.10 4.02 6.30
N MET A 53 -10.23 4.70 6.10
CA MET A 53 -10.53 5.39 4.85
C MET A 53 -9.62 6.62 4.63
N ASN A 54 -9.17 7.28 5.70
CA ASN A 54 -8.25 8.41 5.61
C ASN A 54 -6.89 7.98 5.04
N ASP A 55 -6.38 6.84 5.50
CA ASP A 55 -5.16 6.24 4.95
C ASP A 55 -5.34 5.86 3.49
N ALA A 56 -6.51 5.31 3.17
CA ALA A 56 -6.84 4.95 1.80
C ALA A 56 -6.83 6.18 0.86
N MET A 57 -7.41 7.29 1.32
CA MET A 57 -7.46 8.55 0.59
C MET A 57 -6.07 9.18 0.44
N GLN A 58 -5.24 9.17 1.49
CA GLN A 58 -3.88 9.70 1.40
C GLN A 58 -3.04 8.93 0.38
N LEU A 59 -3.08 7.59 0.41
CA LEU A 59 -2.38 6.77 -0.57
C LEU A 59 -2.91 7.02 -1.99
N GLN A 60 -4.21 7.18 -2.16
CA GLN A 60 -4.80 7.46 -3.47
C GLN A 60 -4.32 8.80 -4.05
N GLN A 61 -4.10 9.83 -3.23
CA GLN A 61 -3.59 11.12 -3.70
C GLN A 61 -2.17 11.04 -4.27
N HIS A 62 -1.36 10.09 -3.78
CA HIS A 62 0.01 9.89 -4.22
C HIS A 62 0.16 8.86 -5.34
N ALA A 63 -0.89 8.09 -5.60
CA ALA A 63 -0.84 6.97 -6.51
C ALA A 63 -1.46 7.33 -7.87
N SER A 64 -0.68 7.14 -8.93
CA SER A 64 -1.08 7.54 -10.27
C SER A 64 -2.05 6.51 -10.85
N GLY A 65 -3.34 6.86 -10.94
CA GLY A 65 -4.38 5.99 -11.53
C GLY A 65 -5.00 4.98 -10.57
N SER A 66 -5.05 5.29 -9.27
CA SER A 66 -5.42 4.32 -8.24
C SER A 66 -6.92 4.14 -8.05
N ASN A 67 -7.32 2.86 -8.12
CA ASN A 67 -8.64 2.39 -7.72
C ASN A 67 -8.60 1.96 -6.25
N VAL A 68 -9.47 2.54 -5.43
CA VAL A 68 -9.74 2.08 -4.07
C VAL A 68 -10.82 1.00 -4.17
N VAL A 69 -10.48 -0.22 -3.76
CA VAL A 69 -11.44 -1.33 -3.68
C VAL A 69 -11.82 -1.51 -2.23
N ARG A 70 -13.07 -1.15 -1.90
CA ARG A 70 -13.67 -1.51 -0.61
C ARG A 70 -14.14 -2.96 -0.69
N ILE A 71 -13.68 -3.81 0.22
CA ILE A 71 -14.24 -5.15 0.40
C ILE A 71 -15.30 -5.05 1.50
N PRO A 72 -16.57 -5.35 1.21
CA PRO A 72 -17.58 -5.48 2.25
C PRO A 72 -17.25 -6.69 3.12
N ASP A 73 -17.47 -6.56 4.43
CA ASP A 73 -17.30 -7.61 5.44
C ASP A 73 -18.17 -8.85 5.12
#